data_AF-A0A8T1HLS7-F1
#
_entry.id   AF-A0A8T1HLS7-F1
#
_cell.length_a   1.000
_cell.length_b   1.000
_cell.length_c   1.000
_cell.angle_alpha   90.00
_cell.angle_beta   90.00
_cell.angle_gamma   90.00
#
_symmetry.space_group_name_H-M   'P 1'
#
loop_
_entity.id
_entity.type
_entity.pdbx_description
1 polymer ?
#
loop_
_entity_poly.entity_id
_entity_poly.type
_entity_poly.pdbx_seq_one_letter_code
_entity_poly.pdbx_strand_id
1 'polypeptide(L)'
;MVKFHTLKSLNDLLLANGSAVAHFEDLPQLCEYPHLVLDLLLQNNLIRREMEGYNHDVLQETVDQEHLLNGEQRSVYSTIINAVDNPTPGNTLFFVDGPGGTGKSTLLKHILAKVRLSGK
;
A
#
# COMPACT_ATOMS: atom_id res chain seq x y z
N MET A 1 -23.38 5.43 -11.09
CA MET A 1 -22.26 4.72 -10.43
C MET A 1 -21.97 3.35 -11.04
N VAL A 2 -22.88 2.37 -11.02
CA VAL A 2 -22.61 1.00 -11.49
C VAL A 2 -22.01 0.96 -12.90
N LYS A 3 -22.62 1.67 -13.86
CA LYS A 3 -22.12 1.74 -15.25
C LYS A 3 -20.66 2.20 -15.35
N PHE A 4 -20.25 3.23 -14.60
CA PHE A 4 -18.88 3.73 -14.59
C PHE A 4 -17.90 2.72 -14.01
N HIS A 5 -18.24 2.07 -12.89
CA HIS A 5 -17.37 1.07 -12.29
C HIS A 5 -17.20 -0.15 -13.20
N THR A 6 -18.28 -0.63 -13.83
CA THR A 6 -18.21 -1.72 -14.81
C THR A 6 -17.33 -1.33 -16.00
N LEU A 7 -17.48 -0.11 -16.52
CA LEU A 7 -16.69 0.38 -17.63
C LEU A 7 -15.20 0.53 -17.27
N LYS A 8 -14.89 1.03 -16.07
CA LYS A 8 -13.53 1.10 -15.56
C LYS A 8 -12.90 -0.29 -15.44
N SER A 9 -13.58 -1.23 -14.77
CA SER A 9 -13.08 -2.60 -14.63
C SER A 9 -12.85 -3.29 -15.97
N LEU A 10 -13.74 -3.05 -16.94
CA LEU A 10 -13.55 -3.51 -18.32
C LEU A 10 -12.29 -2.88 -18.96
N ASN A 11 -12.11 -1.57 -18.80
CA ASN A 11 -10.92 -0.89 -19.32
C ASN A 11 -9.62 -1.39 -18.69
N ASP A 12 -9.60 -1.63 -17.38
CA ASP A 12 -8.45 -2.17 -16.66
C ASP A 12 -8.07 -3.56 -17.20
N LEU A 13 -9.07 -4.42 -17.48
CA LEU A 13 -8.86 -5.74 -18.10
C LEU A 13 -8.37 -5.65 -19.56
N LEU A 14 -8.89 -4.70 -20.34
CA LEU A 14 -8.46 -4.50 -21.72
C LEU A 14 -7.00 -4.00 -21.78
N LEU A 15 -6.64 -3.07 -20.89
CA LEU A 15 -5.27 -2.56 -20.79
C LEU A 15 -4.28 -3.68 -20.43
N ALA A 16 -4.66 -4.58 -19.52
CA ALA A 16 -3.85 -5.76 -19.20
C ALA A 16 -3.61 -6.68 -20.42
N ASN A 17 -4.47 -6.62 -21.44
CA ASN A 17 -4.37 -7.37 -22.68
C ASN A 17 -3.91 -6.51 -23.89
N GLY A 18 -3.36 -5.32 -23.65
CA GLY A 18 -2.82 -4.45 -24.70
C GLY A 18 -3.87 -3.73 -25.54
N SER A 19 -5.11 -3.64 -25.07
CA SER A 19 -6.20 -2.88 -25.70
C SER A 19 -6.77 -1.83 -24.75
N ALA A 20 -7.77 -1.07 -25.18
CA ALA A 20 -8.42 -0.05 -24.37
C ALA A 20 -9.88 0.11 -24.80
N VAL A 21 -10.75 0.58 -23.90
CA VAL A 21 -12.14 0.91 -24.25
C VAL A 21 -12.22 1.95 -25.37
N ALA A 22 -11.21 2.81 -25.50
CA ALA A 22 -11.08 3.79 -26.57
C ALA A 22 -11.05 3.19 -27.98
N HIS A 23 -10.74 1.90 -28.14
CA HIS A 23 -10.74 1.22 -29.44
C HIS A 23 -12.12 0.69 -29.84
N PHE A 24 -13.14 0.85 -29.00
CA PHE A 24 -14.50 0.34 -29.23
C PHE A 24 -15.48 1.51 -29.26
N GLU A 25 -15.86 1.96 -30.46
CA GLU A 25 -16.76 3.12 -30.65
C GLU A 25 -18.18 2.87 -30.11
N ASP A 26 -18.62 1.60 -30.07
CA ASP A 26 -19.95 1.21 -29.55
C ASP A 26 -20.02 1.20 -28.01
N LEU A 27 -18.89 1.33 -27.32
CA LEU A 27 -18.83 1.34 -25.86
C LEU A 27 -18.79 2.78 -25.32
N PRO A 28 -19.46 3.03 -24.17
CA PRO A 28 -19.29 4.30 -23.46
C PRO A 28 -17.83 4.53 -23.12
N GLN A 29 -17.36 5.76 -23.22
CA GLN A 29 -15.98 6.13 -22.98
C GLN A 29 -15.80 6.71 -21.58
N LEU A 30 -14.61 6.51 -20.97
CA LEU A 30 -14.32 7.05 -19.63
C LEU A 30 -14.35 8.59 -19.61
N CYS A 31 -14.06 9.25 -20.74
CA CYS A 31 -14.14 10.70 -20.88
C CYS A 31 -15.56 11.25 -20.78
N GLU A 32 -16.60 10.42 -20.93
CA GLU A 32 -18.00 10.79 -20.71
C GLU A 32 -18.34 10.94 -19.21
N TYR A 33 -17.44 10.51 -18.31
CA TYR A 33 -17.62 10.54 -16.86
C TYR A 33 -16.52 11.36 -16.15
N PRO A 34 -16.26 12.62 -16.52
CA PRO A 34 -15.08 13.36 -16.06
C PRO A 34 -15.05 13.57 -14.54
N HIS A 35 -16.21 13.82 -13.90
CA HIS A 35 -16.29 13.95 -12.45
C HIS A 35 -15.98 12.65 -11.71
N LEU A 36 -16.45 11.51 -12.24
CA LEU A 36 -16.19 10.21 -11.62
C LEU A 36 -14.74 9.75 -11.85
N VAL A 37 -14.14 10.09 -13.00
CA VAL A 37 -12.71 9.88 -13.25
C VAL A 37 -11.89 10.73 -12.28
N LEU A 38 -12.25 11.99 -12.08
CA LEU A 38 -11.58 12.87 -11.13
C LEU A 38 -11.72 12.35 -9.69
N ASP A 39 -12.93 12.00 -9.26
CA ASP A 39 -13.18 11.39 -7.95
C ASP A 39 -12.36 10.13 -7.76
N LEU A 40 -12.27 9.28 -8.79
CA LEU A 40 -11.48 8.06 -8.74
C LEU A 40 -9.98 8.35 -8.67
N LEU A 41 -9.48 9.38 -9.37
CA LEU A 41 -8.09 9.83 -9.28
C LEU A 41 -7.75 10.37 -7.89
N LEU A 42 -8.70 11.09 -7.28
CA LEU A 42 -8.59 11.70 -5.95
C LEU A 42 -8.79 10.70 -4.80
N GLN A 43 -9.60 9.66 -4.99
CA GLN A 43 -9.84 8.61 -4.00
C GLN A 43 -8.64 7.68 -3.89
N ASN A 44 -7.79 7.91 -2.89
CA ASN A 44 -6.86 6.95 -2.27
C ASN A 44 -6.05 6.04 -3.22
N ASN A 45 -5.82 6.45 -4.47
CA ASN A 45 -5.06 5.65 -5.43
C ASN A 45 -3.61 5.48 -5.05
N LEU A 46 -3.03 6.43 -4.29
CA LEU A 46 -1.67 6.31 -3.82
C LEU A 46 -1.56 5.22 -2.76
N ILE A 47 -2.42 5.24 -1.73
CA ILE A 47 -2.44 4.20 -0.70
C ILE A 47 -2.82 2.85 -1.31
N ARG A 48 -3.83 2.78 -2.19
CA ARG A 48 -4.17 1.53 -2.88
C ARG A 48 -3.08 1.02 -3.80
N ARG A 49 -2.43 1.87 -4.61
CA ARG A 49 -1.28 1.43 -5.44
C ARG A 49 -0.09 1.02 -4.60
N GLU A 50 0.13 1.72 -3.49
CA GLU A 50 1.16 1.36 -2.52
C GLU A 50 0.85 -0.03 -1.94
N MET A 51 -0.39 -0.31 -1.54
CA MET A 51 -0.79 -1.61 -0.99
C MET A 51 -0.82 -2.75 -2.03
N GLU A 52 -1.36 -2.50 -3.23
CA GLU A 52 -1.50 -3.49 -4.32
C GLU A 52 -0.19 -3.65 -5.11
N GLY A 53 0.76 -2.73 -4.98
CA GLY A 53 2.01 -2.68 -5.76
C GLY A 53 3.19 -3.43 -5.15
N TYR A 54 3.09 -3.85 -3.88
CA TYR A 54 4.15 -4.65 -3.24
C TYR A 54 3.96 -6.14 -3.51
N ASN A 55 5.08 -6.82 -3.77
CA ASN A 55 5.09 -8.28 -3.80
C ASN A 55 4.93 -8.80 -2.37
N HIS A 56 3.75 -9.37 -2.09
CA HIS A 56 3.39 -9.93 -0.79
C HIS A 56 4.37 -11.03 -0.32
N ASP A 57 4.93 -11.83 -1.22
CA ASP A 57 5.89 -12.88 -0.86
C ASP A 57 7.20 -12.28 -0.29
N VAL A 58 7.68 -11.18 -0.90
CA VAL A 58 8.88 -10.47 -0.44
C VAL A 58 8.65 -9.79 0.90
N LEU A 59 7.44 -9.23 1.10
CA LEU A 59 7.07 -8.68 2.40
C LEU A 59 7.01 -9.77 3.46
N GLN A 60 6.44 -10.94 3.14
CA GLN A 60 6.32 -12.06 4.05
C GLN A 60 7.70 -12.61 4.44
N GLU A 61 8.60 -12.79 3.47
CA GLU A 61 9.98 -13.20 3.74
C GLU A 61 10.69 -12.22 4.70
N THR A 62 10.45 -10.91 4.51
CA THR A 62 10.99 -9.89 5.41
C THR A 62 10.42 -10.01 6.83
N VAL A 63 9.13 -10.32 6.98
CA VAL A 63 8.50 -10.55 8.29
C VAL A 63 9.00 -11.84 8.94
N ASP A 64 9.23 -12.90 8.17
CA ASP A 64 9.75 -14.18 8.68
C ASP A 64 11.19 -14.04 9.23
N GLN A 65 11.93 -13.04 8.72
CA GLN A 65 13.26 -12.65 9.18
C GLN A 65 13.27 -11.77 10.44
N GLU A 66 12.12 -11.50 11.07
CA GLU A 66 12.03 -10.75 12.33
C GLU A 66 12.98 -11.27 13.42
N HIS A 67 13.27 -12.57 13.44
CA HIS A 67 14.20 -13.21 14.37
C HIS A 67 15.64 -12.65 14.29
N LEU A 68 16.02 -12.03 13.17
CA LEU A 68 17.34 -11.42 12.95
C LEU A 68 17.50 -10.03 13.60
N LEU A 69 16.40 -9.41 14.05
CA LEU A 69 16.48 -8.15 14.79
C LEU A 69 17.16 -8.37 16.14
N ASN A 70 18.14 -7.51 16.45
CA ASN A 70 18.77 -7.51 17.76
C ASN A 70 17.80 -7.04 18.86
N GLY A 71 18.19 -7.18 20.14
CA GLY A 71 17.30 -6.89 21.27
C GLY A 71 16.73 -5.46 21.27
N GLU A 72 17.55 -4.46 20.97
CA GLU A 72 17.11 -3.06 20.92
C GLU A 72 16.15 -2.81 19.75
N GLN A 73 16.51 -3.28 18.56
CA GLN A 73 15.67 -3.18 17.37
C GLN A 73 14.33 -3.89 17.58
N ARG A 74 14.33 -5.07 18.21
CA ARG A 74 13.10 -5.83 18.54
C ARG A 74 12.21 -5.07 19.52
N SER A 75 12.79 -4.37 20.49
CA SER A 75 12.03 -3.53 21.44
C SER A 75 11.31 -2.39 20.71
N VAL A 76 12.02 -1.67 19.84
CA VAL A 76 11.44 -0.58 19.02
C VAL A 76 10.38 -1.13 18.06
N TYR A 77 10.69 -2.23 17.37
CA TYR A 77 9.76 -2.92 16.47
C TYR A 77 8.45 -3.25 17.19
N SER A 78 8.52 -3.96 18.32
CA SER A 78 7.35 -4.41 19.07
C SER A 78 6.51 -3.22 19.56
N THR A 79 7.16 -2.14 20.01
CA THR A 79 6.50 -0.92 20.46
C THR A 79 5.68 -0.27 19.33
N ILE A 80 6.27 -0.13 18.15
CA ILE A 80 5.62 0.49 17.00
C ILE A 80 4.49 -0.39 16.46
N ILE A 81 4.73 -1.71 16.28
CA ILE A 81 3.70 -2.63 15.81
C ILE A 81 2.51 -2.67 16.78
N ASN A 82 2.76 -2.70 18.09
CA ASN A 82 1.67 -2.65 19.07
C ASN A 82 0.85 -1.35 18.97
N ALA A 83 1.48 -0.21 18.70
CA ALA A 83 0.76 1.05 18.51
C ALA A 83 -0.08 1.08 17.22
N VAL A 84 0.39 0.41 16.15
CA VAL A 84 -0.37 0.20 14.91
C VAL A 84 -1.54 -0.77 15.12
N ASP A 85 -1.37 -1.78 15.97
CA ASP A 85 -2.40 -2.75 16.29
C ASP A 85 -3.44 -2.22 17.28
N ASN A 86 -3.03 -1.36 18.20
CA ASN A 86 -3.85 -0.78 19.26
C ASN A 86 -3.76 0.75 19.25
N PRO A 87 -4.36 1.42 18.25
CA PRO A 87 -4.24 2.87 18.10
C PRO A 87 -4.87 3.60 19.28
N THR A 88 -4.06 4.45 19.93
CA THR A 88 -4.49 5.31 21.05
C THR A 88 -4.35 6.78 20.62
N PRO A 89 -5.36 7.65 20.90
CA PRO A 89 -5.25 9.07 20.57
C PRO A 89 -3.97 9.70 21.12
N GLY A 90 -3.17 10.31 20.24
CA GLY A 90 -1.90 10.96 20.59
C GLY A 90 -0.64 10.08 20.53
N ASN A 91 -0.77 8.77 20.31
CA ASN A 91 0.38 7.86 20.19
C ASN A 91 0.64 7.43 18.73
N THR A 92 0.79 8.42 17.84
CA THR A 92 0.86 8.21 16.38
C THR A 92 2.20 8.61 15.76
N LEU A 93 3.14 9.16 16.54
CA LEU A 93 4.42 9.66 16.03
C LEU A 93 5.58 9.06 16.83
N PHE A 94 6.51 8.45 16.10
CA PHE A 94 7.71 7.81 16.66
C PHE A 94 8.96 8.38 16.01
N PHE A 95 10.01 8.56 16.81
CA PHE A 95 11.34 8.91 16.33
C PHE A 95 12.30 7.76 16.65
N VAL A 96 12.94 7.21 15.62
CA VAL A 96 13.95 6.16 15.78
C VAL A 96 15.32 6.80 15.64
N ASP A 97 15.98 7.06 16.77
CA ASP A 97 17.33 7.59 16.82
C ASP A 97 18.36 6.47 17.03
N GLY A 98 19.54 6.65 16.44
CA GLY A 98 20.66 5.75 16.63
C GLY A 98 21.89 6.20 15.83
N PRO A 99 23.11 5.90 16.30
CA PRO A 99 24.34 6.18 15.58
C PRO A 99 24.37 5.61 14.14
N GLY A 100 25.28 6.12 13.31
CA GLY A 100 25.56 5.52 12.01
C GLY A 100 25.90 4.03 12.14
N GLY A 101 25.37 3.18 11.26
CA GLY A 101 25.67 1.75 11.25
C GLY A 101 24.81 0.86 12.17
N THR A 102 23.87 1.40 12.95
CA THR A 102 23.03 0.60 13.88
C THR A 102 21.85 -0.15 13.23
N GLY A 103 21.82 -0.25 11.90
CA GLY A 103 20.78 -1.00 11.20
C GLY A 103 19.37 -0.40 11.25
N LYS A 104 19.24 0.92 11.46
CA LYS A 104 17.94 1.63 11.43
C LYS A 104 17.13 1.35 10.16
N SER A 105 17.78 1.33 8.99
CA SER A 105 17.12 1.01 7.72
C SER A 105 16.57 -0.42 7.69
N THR A 106 17.30 -1.37 8.29
CA THR A 106 16.83 -2.76 8.44
C THR A 106 15.61 -2.81 9.34
N LEU A 107 15.62 -2.11 10.47
CA LEU A 107 14.47 -2.02 11.37
C LEU A 107 13.24 -1.42 10.67
N LEU A 108 13.41 -0.29 9.98
CA LEU A 108 12.33 0.36 9.22
C LEU A 108 11.76 -0.58 8.14
N LYS A 109 12.61 -1.34 7.45
CA LYS A 109 12.17 -2.34 6.45
C LYS A 109 11.22 -3.37 7.07
N HIS A 110 11.54 -3.91 8.25
CA HIS A 110 10.69 -4.90 8.93
C HIS A 110 9.37 -4.28 9.38
N ILE A 111 9.39 -3.08 9.97
CA ILE A 111 8.18 -2.35 10.38
C ILE A 111 7.26 -2.14 9.18
N LEU A 112 7.80 -1.59 8.08
CA LEU A 112 7.03 -1.31 6.88
C LEU A 112 6.45 -2.59 6.26
N ALA A 113 7.22 -3.68 6.22
CA ALA A 113 6.75 -4.96 5.69
C ALA A 113 5.54 -5.48 6.48
N LYS A 114 5.63 -5.46 7.82
CA LYS A 114 4.54 -5.90 8.69
C LYS A 114 3.28 -5.07 8.55
N VAL A 115 3.40 -3.74 8.55
CA VAL A 115 2.26 -2.82 8.45
C VAL A 115 1.57 -2.99 7.10
N ARG A 116 2.34 -3.04 6.00
CA ARG A 116 1.81 -3.23 4.64
C ARG A 116 1.10 -4.57 4.47
N LEU A 117 1.65 -5.66 5.01
CA LEU A 117 0.98 -6.97 5.00
C LEU A 117 -0.32 -6.98 5.80
N SER A 118 -0.41 -6.16 6.84
CA SER A 118 -1.61 -6.03 7.67
C SER A 118 -2.68 -5.15 7.01
N GLY A 119 -2.37 -4.51 5.88
CA GLY A 119 -3.27 -3.66 5.12
C GLY A 119 -3.65 -2.36 5.84
N LYS A 120 -2.77 -1.83 6.68
CA LYS A 120 -2.97 -0.63 7.50
C LYS A 120 -2.17 0.56 6.98
#